data_AF-A0A7V9TBG3-F1
#
_entry.id   AF-A0A7V9TBG3-F1
#
_cell.length_a   1.000
_cell.length_b   1.000
_cell.length_c   1.000
_cell.angle_alpha   90.00
_cell.angle_beta   90.00
_cell.angle_gamma   90.00
#
_symmetry.space_group_name_H-M   'P 1'
#
loop_
_entity.id
_entity.type
_entity.pdbx_description
1 polymer ?
#
loop_
_entity_poly.entity_id
_entity_poly.type
_entity_poly.pdbx_seq_one_letter_code
_entity_poly.pdbx_strand_id
1 'polypeptide(L)' 'MRVFLTGATGFVGMEVLARLLERGDEVVALVRAADAQAAEGRLDEVLGKLWRDPAPYRGGVSAVVGDV' A
#
# COMPACT_ATOMS: atom_id res chain seq x y z
N MET A 1 4.73 -7.15 12.38
CA MET A 1 3.89 -8.30 11.93
C MET A 1 3.67 -8.18 10.43
N ARG A 2 3.17 -9.23 9.76
CA ARG A 2 2.86 -9.19 8.33
C ARG A 2 1.35 -9.18 8.13
N VAL A 3 0.84 -8.18 7.41
CA VAL A 3 -0.60 -7.93 7.23
C VAL A 3 -0.96 -7.98 5.75
N PHE A 4 -2.03 -8.67 5.41
CA PHE A 4 -2.65 -8.60 4.08
C PHE A 4 -3.78 -7.58 4.12
N LEU A 5 -3.73 -6.56 3.28
CA LEU A 5 -4.67 -5.45 3.26
C LEU A 5 -5.41 -5.37 1.93
N THR A 6 -6.73 -5.45 1.96
CA THR A 6 -7.58 -5.13 0.82
C THR A 6 -8.02 -3.66 0.88
N GLY A 7 -8.31 -3.06 -0.27
CA GLY A 7 -8.81 -1.68 -0.34
C GLY A 7 -7.78 -0.60 0.04
N ALA A 8 -6.48 -0.92 0.04
CA ALA A 8 -5.39 0.00 0.44
C ALA A 8 -5.34 1.31 -0.38
N THR A 9 -5.92 1.32 -1.59
CA THR A 9 -6.00 2.50 -2.46
C THR A 9 -7.23 3.38 -2.23
N GLY A 10 -8.15 2.96 -1.35
CA GLY A 10 -9.33 3.72 -0.95
C GLY A 10 -9.07 4.65 0.24
N PHE A 11 -9.99 5.58 0.48
CA PHE A 11 -9.86 6.63 1.51
C PHE A 11 -9.53 6.10 2.91
N VAL A 12 -10.30 5.12 3.41
CA VAL A 12 -10.01 4.51 4.73
C VAL A 12 -8.82 3.57 4.66
N GLY A 13 -8.68 2.80 3.57
CA GLY A 13 -7.62 1.80 3.43
C GLY A 13 -6.23 2.42 3.45
N MET A 14 -6.03 3.59 2.83
CA MET A 14 -4.74 4.28 2.85
C MET A 14 -4.36 4.79 4.25
N GLU A 15 -5.35 5.24 5.04
CA GLU A 15 -5.14 5.65 6.43
C GLU A 15 -4.81 4.48 7.35
N VAL A 16 -5.39 3.30 7.08
CA VAL A 16 -5.02 2.05 7.76
C VAL A 16 -3.60 1.64 7.37
N LEU A 17 -3.27 1.67 6.08
CA LEU A 17 -1.92 1.39 5.57
C LEU A 17 -0.88 2.28 6.28
N ALA A 18 -1.12 3.59 6.38
CA ALA A 18 -0.22 4.52 7.03
C ALA A 18 0.12 4.10 8.46
N ARG A 19 -0.91 3.80 9.26
CA ARG A 19 -0.74 3.41 10.67
C ARG A 19 -0.02 2.07 10.84
N LEU A 20 -0.21 1.14 9.91
CA LEU A 20 0.52 -0.13 9.91
C LEU A 20 2.01 0.10 9.63
N LEU A 21 2.33 0.90 8.62
CA LEU A 21 3.72 1.20 8.26
C LEU A 21 4.43 2.04 9.32
N GLU A 22 3.76 3.02 9.93
CA GLU A 22 4.28 3.81 11.06
C GLU A 22 4.54 2.96 12.31
N ARG A 23 3.78 1.89 12.52
CA ARG A 23 4.02 0.90 13.58
C ARG A 23 5.20 -0.04 13.25
N GLY A 24 5.67 -0.05 12.01
CA GLY A 24 6.74 -0.93 11.53
C GLY A 24 6.26 -2.31 11.07
N ASP A 25 4.98 -2.43 10.69
CA ASP A 25 4.49 -3.68 10.07
C ASP A 25 4.84 -3.76 8.59
N GLU A 26 4.93 -4.99 8.10
CA GLU A 26 5.03 -5.29 6.67
C GLU A 26 3.62 -5.52 6.10
N VAL A 27 3.30 -4.87 4.98
CA VAL A 27 1.98 -4.92 4.38
C VAL A 27 2.05 -5.48 2.96
N VAL A 28 1.18 -6.43 2.65
CA VAL A 28 0.91 -6.87 1.27
C VAL A 28 -0.46 -6.36 0.89
N ALA A 29 -0.52 -5.43 -0.05
CA ALA A 29 -1.76 -4.79 -0.48
C ALA A 29 -2.33 -5.48 -1.72
N LEU A 30 -3.59 -5.92 -1.66
CA LEU A 30 -4.32 -6.35 -2.84
C LEU A 30 -4.78 -5.12 -3.64
N VAL A 31 -4.33 -5.02 -4.88
CA VAL A 31 -4.62 -3.88 -5.75
C VAL A 31 -5.22 -4.37 -7.07
N ARG A 32 -6.40 -3.85 -7.42
CA ARG A 32 -6.99 -4.07 -8.74
C ARG A 32 -6.17 -3.32 -9.78
N ALA A 33 -5.50 -4.03 -10.69
CA ALA A 33 -4.67 -3.44 -11.74
C ALA A 33 -4.55 -4.42 -12.92
N ALA A 34 -4.03 -3.94 -14.06
CA ALA A 34 -3.81 -4.78 -15.23
C ALA A 34 -2.65 -5.77 -15.02
N ASP A 35 -1.61 -5.36 -14.30
CA ASP A 35 -0.41 -6.15 -14.02
C ASP A 35 0.29 -5.65 -12.73
N ALA A 36 1.37 -6.34 -12.36
CA ALA A 36 2.13 -6.05 -11.15
C ALA A 36 2.76 -4.65 -11.15
N GLN A 37 3.22 -4.17 -12.29
CA GLN A 37 3.82 -2.84 -12.40
C GLN A 37 2.77 -1.75 -12.18
N ALA A 38 1.58 -1.92 -12.76
CA ALA A 38 0.46 -1.02 -12.54
C ALA A 38 -0.04 -1.06 -11.08
N ALA A 39 -0.02 -2.22 -10.43
CA ALA A 39 -0.37 -2.34 -9.02
C ALA A 39 0.64 -1.61 -8.10
N GLU A 40 1.94 -1.77 -8.34
CA GLU A 40 2.99 -1.05 -7.60
C GLU A 40 2.88 0.47 -7.86
N GLY A 41 2.64 0.90 -9.10
CA GLY A 41 2.45 2.33 -9.40
C GLY A 41 1.26 2.95 -8.66
N ARG A 42 0.13 2.23 -8.59
CA ARG A 42 -1.03 2.68 -7.80
C ARG A 42 -0.73 2.74 -6.30
N LEU A 43 0.11 1.84 -5.80
CA LEU A 43 0.56 1.86 -4.41
C LEU A 43 1.49 3.05 -4.16
N ASP A 44 2.44 3.32 -5.06
CA ASP A 44 3.35 4.47 -4.98
C ASP A 44 2.57 5.81 -4.97
N GLU A 45 1.50 5.93 -5.78
CA GLU A 45 0.59 7.08 -5.74
C GLU A 45 -0.10 7.26 -4.39
N VAL A 46 -0.46 6.17 -3.70
CA VAL A 46 -1.03 6.22 -2.35
C VAL A 46 0.00 6.71 -1.35
N LEU A 47 1.22 6.19 -1.39
CA LEU A 47 2.30 6.62 -0.49
C LEU A 47 2.62 8.11 -0.69
N GLY A 48 2.65 8.59 -1.94
CA GLY A 48 2.85 10.00 -2.27
C GLY A 48 1.71 10.94 -1.82
N LYS A 49 0.51 10.41 -1.56
CA LYS A 49 -0.61 11.17 -0.97
C LYS A 49 -0.51 11.24 0.56
N LEU A 50 0.03 10.19 1.19
CA LEU A 50 0.10 10.05 2.65
C LEU A 50 1.27 10.84 3.26
N TRP A 51 2.42 10.85 2.59
CA TRP A 51 3.61 11.52 3.10
C TRP A 51 4.27 12.41 2.05
N ARG A 52 4.86 13.51 2.52
CA ARG A 52 5.71 14.37 1.68
C ARG A 52 6.97 13.63 1.19
N ASP A 53 7.51 12.74 2.03
CA ASP A 53 8.59 11.82 1.68
C ASP A 53 8.18 10.38 2.05
N PRO A 54 7.84 9.53 1.06
CA PRO A 54 7.44 8.15 1.29
C PRO A 54 8.61 7.17 1.43
N ALA A 55 9.86 7.59 1.20
CA ALA A 55 11.02 6.70 1.19
C ALA A 55 11.18 5.83 2.46
N PRO A 56 10.90 6.33 3.69
CA PRO A 56 11.01 5.52 4.91
C PRO A 56 10.04 4.34 4.96
N TYR A 57 8.88 4.44 4.31
CA TYR A 57 7.79 3.45 4.40
C TYR A 57 7.73 2.52 3.19
N ARG A 58 8.37 2.88 2.08
CA ARG A 58 8.25 2.17 0.81
C ARG A 58 8.68 0.70 0.89
N GLY A 59 9.71 0.40 1.67
CA GLY A 59 10.20 -0.97 1.86
C GLY A 59 9.28 -1.85 2.71
N GLY A 60 8.36 -1.24 3.48
CA GLY A 60 7.41 -1.96 4.33
C GLY A 60 6.13 -2.41 3.61
N VAL A 61 5.97 -2.10 2.32
CA VAL A 61 4.75 -2.46 1.57
C VAL A 61 5.06 -2.96 0.16
N SER A 62 4.30 -3.95 -0.28
CA SER A 62 4.26 -4.40 -1.68
C SER A 62 2.82 -4.60 -2.17
N ALA A 63 2.63 -4.54 -3.48
CA ALA A 63 1.34 -4.75 -4.11
C ALA A 63 1.25 -6.13 -4.78
N VAL A 64 0.07 -6.75 -4.70
CA VAL A 64 -0.29 -7.95 -5.46
C VAL A 64 -1.55 -7.65 -6.25
N VAL A 65 -1.55 -8.02 -7.53
CA VAL A 65 -2.72 -7.86 -8.40
C VAL A 65 -3.81 -8.83 -7.98
N GLY A 66 -5.03 -8.31 -7.85
CA GLY A 66 -6.22 -9.16 -7.75
C GLY A 66 -7.48 -8.37 -7.44
N ASP A 67 -8.58 -9.11 -7.27
CA ASP A 67 -9.93 -8.60 -7.04
C ASP A 67 -10.64 -9.50 -6.01
N VAL A 68 -11.60 -8.96 -5.26
CA VAL A 68 -12.34 -9.64 -4.16
C VAL A 68 -13.84 -9.42 -4.23
#